data_AF-A0A512C1B2-F1
#
_entry.id   AF-A0A512C1B2-F1
#
_cell.length_a   1.000
_cell.length_b   1.000
_cell.length_c   1.000
_cell.angle_alpha   90.00
_cell.angle_beta   90.00
_cell.angle_gamma   90.00
#
_symmetry.space_group_name_H-M   'P 1'
#
loop_
_entity.id
_entity.type
_entity.pdbx_description
1 polymer ?
#
loop_
_entity_poly.entity_id
_entity_poly.type
_entity_poly.pdbx_seq_one_letter_code
_entity_poly.pdbx_strand_id
1 'polypeptide(L)'
;MNLLHDPLIRGIFLDGTTRSLSLPQLYAALARDEIVDLPALRPHQRHALHALLCQLGALGCLAEAKGELPDDQQAWAAALRRLTLPYPDDEPWRLVTEAHQPAFLQAPVPDGLTNFKPVETPDALDMLVTAKNHDLKGARMSCPQPDDWLFALVTLQTMEGFLGAGNYGVSRMNGGFANRPAVGLAPASGRMGAHVMRDIRRLVTLRPRLLDAYPHYRDDGLALVWLRP
;
A
#
# COMPACT_ATOMS: atom_id res chain seq x y z
N MET A 1 4.24 15.78 -1.41
CA MET A 1 3.33 14.62 -1.41
C MET A 1 3.92 13.52 -0.56
N ASN A 2 3.89 13.71 0.75
CA ASN A 2 4.36 12.79 1.78
C ASN A 2 3.15 12.16 2.47
N LEU A 3 3.02 10.83 2.40
CA LEU A 3 1.91 10.08 2.99
C LEU A 3 1.82 10.22 4.52
N LEU A 4 2.90 10.55 5.23
CA LEU A 4 2.85 10.71 6.69
C LEU A 4 2.21 12.03 7.14
N HIS A 5 2.20 13.06 6.29
CA HIS A 5 1.78 14.42 6.69
C HIS A 5 0.72 15.02 5.77
N ASP A 6 0.86 14.84 4.46
CA ASP A 6 -0.01 15.46 3.48
C ASP A 6 -1.36 14.70 3.42
N PRO A 7 -2.50 15.41 3.36
CA PRO A 7 -3.81 14.78 3.25
C PRO A 7 -4.08 14.32 1.81
N LEU A 8 -3.52 13.17 1.44
CA LEU A 8 -3.53 12.65 0.06
C LEU A 8 -4.66 11.66 -0.23
N ILE A 9 -5.28 11.08 0.80
CA ILE A 9 -6.24 9.97 0.66
C ILE A 9 -7.64 10.46 1.00
N ARG A 10 -8.56 10.50 0.03
CA ARG A 10 -9.96 10.86 0.29
C ARG A 10 -10.68 9.68 0.93
N GLY A 11 -11.50 9.97 1.94
CA GLY A 11 -12.39 9.00 2.58
C GLY A 11 -13.78 9.58 2.83
N ILE A 12 -14.80 8.74 2.69
CA ILE A 12 -16.19 9.03 3.06
C ILE A 12 -16.41 8.50 4.48
N PHE A 13 -16.86 9.37 5.38
CA PHE A 13 -17.09 9.07 6.79
C PHE A 13 -18.55 8.69 7.05
N LEU A 14 -18.81 8.08 8.22
CA LEU A 14 -20.16 7.71 8.66
C LEU A 14 -21.13 8.89 8.74
N ASP A 15 -20.63 10.10 8.96
CA ASP A 15 -21.43 11.34 8.96
C ASP A 15 -21.75 11.86 7.54
N GLY A 16 -21.34 11.12 6.50
CA GLY A 16 -21.52 11.47 5.09
C GLY A 16 -20.50 12.47 4.55
N THR A 17 -19.57 12.97 5.38
CA THR A 17 -18.56 13.93 4.93
C THR A 17 -17.45 13.24 4.15
N THR A 18 -16.92 13.94 3.15
CA THR A 18 -15.69 13.54 2.46
C THR A 18 -14.52 14.36 3.01
N ARG A 19 -13.46 13.67 3.44
CA ARG A 19 -12.27 14.32 4.00
C ARG A 19 -11.01 13.72 3.37
N SER A 20 -10.00 14.54 3.17
CA SER A 20 -8.67 14.08 2.78
C SER A 20 -7.82 13.80 4.01
N LEU A 21 -7.13 12.66 4.01
CA LEU A 21 -6.38 12.11 5.14
C LEU A 21 -4.94 11.81 4.74
N SER A 22 -4.00 12.01 5.65
CA SER A 22 -2.70 11.36 5.57
C SER A 22 -2.83 9.87 5.91
N LEU A 23 -1.80 9.07 5.65
CA LEU A 23 -1.79 7.64 5.97
C LEU A 23 -1.96 7.38 7.48
N PRO A 24 -1.30 8.10 8.42
CA PRO A 24 -1.58 7.96 9.84
C PRO A 24 -3.01 8.33 10.24
N GLN A 25 -3.58 9.37 9.62
CA GLN A 25 -4.98 9.74 9.82
C GLN A 25 -5.95 8.67 9.33
N LEU A 26 -5.65 8.06 8.18
CA LEU A 26 -6.38 6.91 7.66
C LEU A 26 -6.37 5.75 8.66
N TYR A 27 -5.22 5.36 9.20
CA TYR A 27 -5.16 4.30 10.21
C TYR A 27 -5.96 4.62 11.47
N ALA A 28 -5.88 5.85 11.98
CA ALA A 28 -6.65 6.27 13.15
C ALA A 28 -8.17 6.21 12.91
N ALA A 29 -8.63 6.65 11.73
CA ALA A 29 -10.05 6.58 11.36
C ALA A 29 -10.52 5.14 11.09
N LEU A 30 -9.67 4.29 10.50
CA LEU A 30 -9.93 2.85 10.36
C LEU A 30 -10.00 2.16 11.73
N ALA A 31 -9.17 2.55 12.70
CA ALA A 31 -9.18 2.00 14.05
C ALA A 31 -10.49 2.31 14.79
N ARG A 32 -11.09 3.46 14.53
CA ARG A 32 -12.43 3.85 15.02
C ARG A 32 -13.58 3.32 14.16
N ASP A 33 -13.27 2.62 13.07
CA ASP A 33 -14.24 2.06 12.11
C ASP A 33 -15.20 3.13 11.53
N GLU A 34 -14.70 4.36 11.34
CA GLU A 34 -15.46 5.54 10.92
C GLU A 34 -15.53 5.74 9.40
N ILE A 35 -14.72 5.00 8.63
CA ILE A 35 -14.65 5.11 7.18
C ILE A 35 -15.64 4.14 6.53
N VAL A 36 -16.50 4.69 5.68
CA VAL A 36 -17.47 3.97 4.87
C VAL A 36 -16.83 3.50 3.56
N ASP A 37 -16.13 4.40 2.87
CA ASP A 37 -15.51 4.09 1.57
C ASP A 37 -14.33 5.03 1.27
N LEU A 38 -13.50 4.62 0.31
CA LEU A 38 -12.43 5.43 -0.27
C LEU A 38 -12.83 5.71 -1.73
N PRO A 39 -13.35 6.90 -2.07
CA PRO A 39 -14.06 7.12 -3.34
C PRO A 39 -13.20 6.94 -4.60
N ALA A 40 -11.88 7.12 -4.50
CA ALA A 40 -10.96 6.87 -5.61
C ALA A 40 -10.56 5.39 -5.76
N LEU A 41 -10.85 4.56 -4.75
CA LEU A 41 -10.45 3.16 -4.73
C LEU A 41 -11.40 2.30 -5.58
N ARG A 42 -10.89 1.80 -6.69
CA ARG A 42 -11.68 0.98 -7.61
C ARG A 42 -11.85 -0.45 -7.08
N PRO A 43 -12.92 -1.17 -7.47
CA PRO A 43 -13.22 -2.50 -6.93
C PRO A 43 -12.06 -3.50 -7.01
N HIS A 44 -11.31 -3.55 -8.12
CA HIS A 44 -10.19 -4.47 -8.30
C HIS A 44 -8.95 -4.12 -7.44
N GLN A 45 -8.83 -2.86 -7.01
CA GLN A 45 -7.71 -2.35 -6.20
C GLN A 45 -7.90 -2.64 -4.71
N ARG A 46 -9.14 -2.92 -4.27
CA ARG A 46 -9.53 -3.05 -2.86
C ARG A 46 -8.66 -4.05 -2.09
N HIS A 47 -8.39 -5.22 -2.68
CA HIS A 47 -7.59 -6.22 -2.01
C HIS A 47 -6.11 -5.79 -1.88
N ALA A 48 -5.53 -5.20 -2.93
CA ALA A 48 -4.15 -4.72 -2.90
C ALA A 48 -3.97 -3.66 -1.79
N LEU A 49 -4.90 -2.71 -1.68
CA LEU A 49 -4.87 -1.72 -0.60
C LEU A 49 -5.00 -2.37 0.78
N HIS A 50 -5.98 -3.27 0.98
CA HIS A 50 -6.16 -3.98 2.25
C HIS A 50 -4.89 -4.71 2.67
N ALA A 51 -4.28 -5.47 1.76
CA ALA A 51 -3.05 -6.22 2.03
C ALA A 51 -1.89 -5.28 2.42
N LEU A 52 -1.74 -4.16 1.71
CA LEU A 52 -0.71 -3.17 2.02
C LEU A 52 -0.92 -2.53 3.39
N LEU A 53 -2.15 -2.10 3.71
CA LEU A 53 -2.48 -1.52 5.02
C LEU A 53 -2.23 -2.52 6.16
N CYS A 54 -2.58 -3.79 5.96
CA CYS A 54 -2.32 -4.82 6.96
C CYS A 54 -0.82 -5.07 7.14
N GLN A 55 -0.04 -5.13 6.05
CA GLN A 55 1.41 -5.32 6.09
C GLN A 55 2.10 -4.14 6.79
N LEU A 56 1.85 -2.92 6.34
CA LEU A 56 2.45 -1.71 6.90
C LEU A 56 2.05 -1.52 8.36
N GLY A 57 0.77 -1.72 8.68
CA GLY A 57 0.28 -1.61 10.04
C GLY A 57 0.92 -2.63 10.98
N ALA A 58 1.00 -3.90 10.56
CA ALA A 58 1.65 -4.94 11.35
C ALA A 58 3.15 -4.69 11.53
N LEU A 59 3.86 -4.25 10.47
CA LEU A 59 5.27 -3.88 10.56
C LEU A 59 5.47 -2.71 11.53
N GLY A 60 4.63 -1.67 11.47
CA GLY A 60 4.68 -0.55 12.40
C GLY A 60 4.46 -1.00 13.85
N CYS A 61 3.49 -1.89 14.10
CA CYS A 61 3.25 -2.45 15.43
C CYS A 61 4.44 -3.28 15.93
N LEU A 62 5.08 -4.07 15.06
CA LEU A 62 6.24 -4.90 15.40
C LEU A 62 7.53 -4.08 15.60
N ALA A 63 7.65 -2.93 14.95
CA ALA A 63 8.75 -2.00 15.17
C ALA A 63 8.67 -1.33 16.56
N GLU A 64 7.47 -1.28 17.16
CA GLU A 64 7.28 -0.98 18.57
C GLU A 64 7.48 -2.26 19.40
N ALA A 65 8.27 -2.20 20.47
CA ALA A 65 8.63 -3.38 21.28
C ALA A 65 7.43 -4.11 21.92
N LYS A 66 6.21 -3.56 21.83
CA LYS A 66 4.99 -4.10 22.43
C LYS A 66 4.07 -4.84 21.45
N GLY A 67 4.20 -4.66 20.13
CA GLY A 67 3.27 -5.25 19.17
C GLY A 67 1.82 -4.74 19.27
N GLU A 68 1.59 -3.69 20.06
CA GLU A 68 0.26 -3.11 20.28
C GLU A 68 -0.14 -2.20 19.11
N LEU A 69 -1.44 -2.11 18.85
CA LEU A 69 -1.96 -1.19 17.84
C LEU A 69 -1.87 0.24 18.38
N PRO A 70 -1.34 1.19 17.60
CA PRO A 70 -1.37 2.60 17.95
C PRO A 70 -2.81 3.15 18.13
N ASP A 71 -2.99 3.99 19.15
CA ASP A 71 -4.31 4.53 19.54
C ASP A 71 -4.76 5.74 18.71
N ASP A 72 -3.80 6.51 18.18
CA ASP A 72 -4.07 7.78 17.49
C ASP A 72 -3.15 8.03 16.29
N GLN A 73 -3.42 9.12 15.56
CA GLN A 73 -2.68 9.48 14.36
C GLN A 73 -1.19 9.75 14.65
N GLN A 74 -0.84 10.29 15.82
CA GLN A 74 0.54 10.62 16.17
C GLN A 74 1.33 9.35 16.43
N ALA A 75 0.73 8.40 17.16
CA ALA A 75 1.30 7.09 17.42
C ALA A 75 1.44 6.28 16.11
N TRP A 76 0.46 6.33 15.21
CA TRP A 76 0.59 5.73 13.87
C TRP A 76 1.72 6.36 13.05
N ALA A 77 1.85 7.68 13.07
CA ALA A 77 2.93 8.37 12.36
C ALA A 77 4.31 7.97 12.89
N ALA A 78 4.46 7.86 14.21
CA ALA A 78 5.69 7.42 14.85
C ALA A 78 6.03 5.96 14.49
N ALA A 79 5.05 5.06 14.59
CA ALA A 79 5.22 3.64 14.26
C ALA A 79 5.65 3.42 12.81
N LEU A 80 5.03 4.13 11.86
CA LEU A 80 5.39 4.04 10.44
C LEU A 80 6.78 4.64 10.18
N ARG A 81 7.10 5.81 10.75
CA ARG A 81 8.42 6.45 10.56
C ARG A 81 9.57 5.61 11.09
N ARG A 82 9.37 4.80 12.14
CA ARG A 82 10.40 3.87 12.64
C ARG A 82 10.85 2.84 11.60
N LEU A 83 10.02 2.52 10.61
CA LEU A 83 10.39 1.60 9.53
C LEU A 83 11.46 2.19 8.60
N THR A 84 11.69 3.50 8.66
CA THR A 84 12.52 4.25 7.72
C THR A 84 13.44 5.24 8.44
N LEU A 85 13.92 4.93 9.66
CA LEU A 85 14.81 5.81 10.44
C LEU A 85 16.05 6.34 9.68
N PRO A 86 16.67 5.60 8.74
CA PRO A 86 17.78 6.13 7.94
C PRO A 86 17.41 7.27 6.97
N TYR A 87 16.12 7.58 6.82
CA TYR A 87 15.56 8.56 5.87
C TYR A 87 14.87 9.69 6.64
N PRO A 88 15.61 10.70 7.12
CA PRO A 88 15.07 11.73 8.01
C PRO A 88 14.05 12.65 7.33
N ASP A 89 14.07 12.73 5.99
CA ASP A 89 13.16 13.55 5.19
C ASP A 89 11.92 12.77 4.71
N ASP A 90 11.72 11.56 5.26
CA ASP A 90 10.61 10.66 4.97
C ASP A 90 10.53 10.28 3.48
N GLU A 91 11.65 10.24 2.74
CA GLU A 91 11.66 9.96 1.29
C GLU A 91 10.89 8.68 0.90
N PRO A 92 11.04 7.54 1.61
CA PRO A 92 10.27 6.33 1.30
C PRO A 92 8.76 6.44 1.54
N TRP A 93 8.27 7.54 2.11
CA TRP A 93 6.86 7.86 2.30
C TRP A 93 6.37 8.95 1.34
N ARG A 94 7.21 9.45 0.43
CA ARG A 94 6.81 10.41 -0.60
C ARG A 94 6.40 9.70 -1.87
N LEU A 95 5.35 10.18 -2.54
CA LEU A 95 4.95 9.64 -3.84
C LEU A 95 5.95 9.95 -4.96
N VAL A 96 6.69 11.06 -4.82
CA VAL A 96 7.67 11.53 -5.80
C VAL A 96 8.93 11.99 -5.05
N THR A 97 10.08 11.49 -5.49
CA THR A 97 11.43 11.84 -5.02
C THR A 97 12.36 11.91 -6.23
N GLU A 98 13.61 12.31 -6.00
CA GLU A 98 14.66 12.14 -7.00
C GLU A 98 14.89 10.66 -7.30
N ALA A 99 15.28 10.34 -8.54
CA ALA A 99 15.37 8.96 -9.01
C ALA A 99 16.33 8.07 -8.19
N HIS A 100 17.40 8.65 -7.65
CA HIS A 100 18.39 7.92 -6.84
C HIS A 100 17.95 7.73 -5.37
N GLN A 101 16.81 8.30 -4.97
CA GLN A 101 16.21 8.14 -3.64
C GLN A 101 15.01 7.18 -3.71
N PRO A 102 14.73 6.41 -2.65
CA PRO A 102 13.50 5.65 -2.58
C PRO A 102 12.29 6.58 -2.47
N ALA A 103 11.19 6.20 -3.13
CA ALA A 103 9.87 6.76 -2.94
C ALA A 103 8.91 5.65 -2.46
N PHE A 104 7.71 6.03 -2.03
CA PHE A 104 6.70 5.07 -1.57
C PHE A 104 6.43 4.03 -2.66
N LEU A 105 6.71 2.75 -2.36
CA LEU A 105 6.60 1.60 -3.27
C LEU A 105 7.43 1.71 -4.57
N GLN A 106 8.45 2.56 -4.59
CA GLN A 106 9.32 2.80 -5.74
C GLN A 106 10.78 2.72 -5.29
N ALA A 107 11.49 1.70 -5.78
CA ALA A 107 12.90 1.50 -5.48
C ALA A 107 13.76 2.64 -6.09
N PRO A 108 14.87 3.02 -5.44
CA PRO A 108 15.82 3.95 -6.03
C PRO A 108 16.42 3.35 -7.31
N VAL A 109 16.64 4.21 -8.30
CA VAL A 109 17.21 3.89 -9.61
C VAL A 109 18.51 4.69 -9.80
N PRO A 110 19.67 4.18 -9.32
CA PRO A 110 20.94 4.90 -9.36
C PRO A 110 21.39 5.30 -10.77
N ASP A 111 21.06 4.48 -11.77
CA ASP A 111 21.40 4.71 -13.17
C ASP A 111 20.44 5.69 -13.88
N GLY A 112 19.47 6.25 -13.14
CA GLY A 112 18.48 7.19 -13.64
C GLY A 112 17.37 6.54 -14.46
N LEU A 113 16.47 7.37 -15.00
CA LEU A 113 15.19 6.94 -15.58
C LEU A 113 15.24 6.67 -17.09
N THR A 114 16.42 6.66 -17.73
CA THR A 114 16.55 6.61 -19.19
C THR A 114 15.88 5.38 -19.84
N ASN A 115 15.79 4.26 -19.12
CA ASN A 115 15.16 3.03 -19.61
C ASN A 115 13.66 2.91 -19.27
N PHE A 116 13.08 3.93 -18.64
CA PHE A 116 11.68 3.93 -18.21
C PHE A 116 10.78 4.55 -19.29
N LYS A 117 9.56 4.03 -19.41
CA LYS A 117 8.53 4.62 -20.27
C LYS A 117 7.67 5.56 -19.44
N PRO A 118 7.39 6.79 -19.90
CA PRO A 118 6.49 7.69 -19.20
C PRO A 118 5.07 7.12 -19.19
N VAL A 119 4.37 7.35 -18.09
CA VAL A 119 2.96 7.03 -17.92
C VAL A 119 2.23 8.31 -17.51
N GLU A 120 1.31 8.76 -18.34
CA GLU A 120 0.69 10.09 -18.22
C GLU A 120 -0.51 10.13 -17.27
N THR A 121 -1.07 8.96 -16.91
CA THR A 121 -2.31 8.88 -16.13
C THR A 121 -2.32 7.65 -15.21
N PRO A 122 -3.00 7.69 -14.05
CA PRO A 122 -3.06 6.55 -13.14
C PRO A 122 -3.70 5.31 -13.76
N ASP A 123 -4.71 5.49 -14.60
CA ASP A 123 -5.41 4.37 -15.26
C ASP A 123 -4.61 3.74 -16.41
N ALA A 124 -3.50 4.37 -16.84
CA ALA A 124 -2.49 3.73 -17.69
C ALA A 124 -1.42 2.98 -16.88
N LEU A 125 -1.26 3.30 -15.60
CA LEU A 125 -0.37 2.61 -14.67
C LEU A 125 -1.05 1.37 -14.04
N ASP A 126 -2.37 1.43 -13.88
CA ASP A 126 -3.20 0.41 -13.24
C ASP A 126 -3.29 -0.89 -14.08
N MET A 127 -3.46 -2.03 -13.41
CA MET A 127 -3.32 -3.38 -13.99
C MET A 127 -4.48 -3.80 -14.91
N LEU A 128 -5.57 -3.03 -15.00
CA LEU A 128 -6.78 -3.45 -15.72
C LEU A 128 -6.54 -3.63 -17.22
N VAL A 129 -6.20 -4.86 -17.61
CA VAL A 129 -6.22 -5.33 -19.00
C VAL A 129 -7.60 -5.93 -19.26
N THR A 130 -8.50 -5.13 -19.82
CA THR A 130 -9.82 -5.59 -20.23
C THR A 130 -9.77 -6.31 -21.58
N ALA A 131 -10.71 -7.23 -21.81
CA ALA A 131 -10.81 -7.91 -23.11
C ALA A 131 -11.37 -6.95 -24.17
N LYS A 132 -10.97 -7.11 -25.43
CA LYS A 132 -11.32 -6.24 -26.58
C LYS A 132 -12.79 -5.80 -26.70
N ASN A 133 -13.75 -6.55 -26.12
CA ASN A 133 -15.19 -6.25 -26.20
C ASN A 133 -15.80 -5.64 -24.92
N HIS A 134 -15.02 -5.53 -23.85
CA HIS A 134 -15.40 -4.89 -22.58
C HIS A 134 -14.38 -3.81 -22.18
N ASP A 135 -13.64 -3.29 -23.16
CA ASP A 135 -12.51 -2.40 -22.92
C ASP A 135 -12.96 -1.04 -22.40
N LEU A 136 -12.52 -0.71 -21.18
CA LEU A 136 -12.37 0.68 -20.81
C LEU A 136 -11.10 1.18 -21.48
N LYS A 137 -11.19 2.26 -22.26
CA LYS A 137 -9.98 2.89 -22.78
C LYS A 137 -9.13 3.33 -21.59
N GLY A 138 -7.91 2.79 -21.50
CA GLY A 138 -6.89 3.30 -20.59
C GLY A 138 -6.39 4.68 -21.04
N ALA A 139 -5.66 5.34 -20.16
CA ALA A 139 -5.15 6.70 -20.36
C ALA A 139 -6.21 7.77 -20.62
N ARG A 140 -7.30 7.74 -19.84
CA ARG A 140 -8.44 8.65 -20.01
C ARG A 140 -8.71 9.54 -18.81
N MET A 141 -8.05 9.32 -17.67
CA MET A 141 -8.24 10.16 -16.50
C MET A 141 -7.67 11.58 -16.75
N SER A 142 -8.54 12.59 -16.79
CA SER A 142 -8.17 13.96 -17.14
C SER A 142 -7.81 14.84 -15.95
N CYS A 143 -8.27 14.50 -14.74
CA CYS A 143 -7.99 15.25 -13.51
C CYS A 143 -7.65 14.27 -12.36
N PRO A 144 -6.56 13.50 -12.49
CA PRO A 144 -6.15 12.57 -11.46
C PRO A 144 -5.81 13.31 -10.16
N GLN A 145 -6.24 12.76 -9.03
CA GLN A 145 -5.83 13.19 -7.70
C GLN A 145 -4.70 12.30 -7.17
N PRO A 146 -4.00 12.71 -6.09
CA PRO A 146 -2.91 11.91 -5.53
C PRO A 146 -3.30 10.48 -5.12
N ASP A 147 -4.53 10.26 -4.65
CA ASP A 147 -5.01 8.92 -4.29
C ASP A 147 -5.28 8.02 -5.50
N ASP A 148 -5.63 8.57 -6.66
CA ASP A 148 -5.74 7.80 -7.91
C ASP A 148 -4.38 7.17 -8.28
N TRP A 149 -3.31 7.97 -8.21
CA TRP A 149 -1.93 7.50 -8.43
C TRP A 149 -1.47 6.51 -7.37
N LEU A 150 -1.77 6.81 -6.10
CA LEU A 150 -1.46 5.92 -4.98
C LEU A 150 -2.09 4.54 -5.20
N PHE A 151 -3.39 4.46 -5.47
CA PHE A 151 -4.08 3.18 -5.61
C PHE A 151 -3.66 2.41 -6.87
N ALA A 152 -3.37 3.10 -7.97
CA ALA A 152 -2.77 2.49 -9.16
C ALA A 152 -1.39 1.90 -8.83
N LEU A 153 -0.51 2.65 -8.16
CA LEU A 153 0.82 2.17 -7.76
C LEU A 153 0.76 0.99 -6.79
N VAL A 154 -0.15 1.05 -5.80
CA VAL A 154 -0.37 -0.05 -4.86
C VAL A 154 -0.80 -1.31 -5.59
N THR A 155 -1.70 -1.19 -6.56
CA THR A 155 -2.20 -2.32 -7.35
C THR A 155 -1.10 -2.87 -8.25
N LEU A 156 -0.41 -2.00 -8.99
CA LEU A 156 0.75 -2.36 -9.81
C LEU A 156 1.78 -3.13 -8.99
N GLN A 157 2.17 -2.64 -7.81
CA GLN A 157 3.23 -3.22 -6.99
C GLN A 157 2.82 -4.46 -6.18
N THR A 158 1.54 -4.86 -6.24
CA THR A 158 1.02 -5.96 -5.44
C THR A 158 0.35 -7.06 -6.27
N MET A 159 -0.21 -6.70 -7.43
CA MET A 159 -1.11 -7.54 -8.23
C MET A 159 -0.78 -7.57 -9.73
N GLU A 160 0.26 -6.88 -10.22
CA GLU A 160 0.60 -6.92 -11.66
C GLU A 160 0.96 -8.33 -12.12
N GLY A 161 0.39 -8.72 -13.26
CA GLY A 161 0.62 -9.99 -13.92
C GLY A 161 1.80 -10.00 -14.89
N PHE A 162 2.07 -11.15 -15.50
CA PHE A 162 3.01 -11.23 -16.62
C PHE A 162 2.29 -10.99 -17.94
N LEU A 163 2.70 -9.94 -18.66
CA LEU A 163 2.14 -9.57 -19.97
C LEU A 163 3.10 -9.83 -21.16
N GLY A 164 4.15 -10.64 -20.95
CA GLY A 164 5.09 -11.03 -22.01
C GLY A 164 6.57 -10.82 -21.64
N ALA A 165 7.46 -11.09 -22.61
CA ALA A 165 8.90 -11.01 -22.43
C ALA A 165 9.33 -9.60 -21.98
N GLY A 166 9.96 -9.51 -20.81
CA GLY A 166 10.45 -8.26 -20.21
C GLY A 166 9.61 -7.73 -19.03
N ASN A 167 8.39 -8.23 -18.81
CA ASN A 167 7.60 -7.90 -17.61
C ASN A 167 7.82 -8.97 -16.53
N TYR A 168 8.92 -8.84 -15.79
CA TYR A 168 9.10 -9.58 -14.56
C TYR A 168 8.09 -9.04 -13.55
N GLY A 169 7.09 -9.85 -13.21
CA GLY A 169 5.97 -9.45 -12.35
C GLY A 169 6.41 -8.88 -11.00
N VAL A 170 5.44 -8.44 -10.20
CA VAL A 170 5.73 -7.85 -8.88
C VAL A 170 6.60 -8.75 -8.01
N SER A 171 7.49 -8.13 -7.22
CA SER A 171 8.31 -8.81 -6.19
C SER A 171 7.49 -9.65 -5.20
N ARG A 172 6.18 -9.41 -5.15
CA ARG A 172 5.21 -10.08 -4.28
C ARG A 172 4.46 -11.24 -4.94
N MET A 173 4.89 -11.71 -6.11
CA MET A 173 4.27 -12.81 -6.83
C MET A 173 5.29 -13.91 -7.17
N ASN A 174 4.93 -15.17 -6.93
CA ASN A 174 5.82 -16.33 -7.08
C ASN A 174 6.06 -16.75 -8.54
N GLY A 175 5.53 -16.01 -9.52
CA GLY A 175 5.68 -16.29 -10.95
C GLY A 175 4.63 -15.58 -11.80
N GLY A 176 4.91 -15.38 -13.09
CA GLY A 176 4.09 -14.55 -13.97
C GLY A 176 2.63 -14.98 -14.18
N PHE A 177 2.33 -16.25 -13.97
CA PHE A 177 0.98 -16.83 -14.08
C PHE A 177 0.35 -17.16 -12.73
N ALA A 178 0.95 -16.71 -11.63
CA ALA A 178 0.42 -16.96 -10.30
C ALA A 178 -0.79 -16.06 -10.02
N ASN A 179 -1.65 -16.52 -9.13
CA ASN A 179 -2.76 -15.75 -8.60
C ASN A 179 -2.48 -15.35 -7.14
N ARG A 180 -3.01 -14.21 -6.71
CA ARG A 180 -3.08 -13.83 -5.29
C ARG A 180 -4.54 -13.83 -4.83
N PRO A 181 -5.18 -15.02 -4.70
CA PRO A 181 -6.54 -15.08 -4.21
C PRO A 181 -6.57 -14.61 -2.76
N ALA A 182 -7.60 -13.85 -2.43
CA ALA A 182 -7.83 -13.36 -1.09
C ALA A 182 -9.17 -13.86 -0.59
N VAL A 183 -9.13 -14.64 0.47
CA VAL A 183 -10.33 -15.10 1.17
C VAL A 183 -10.15 -14.75 2.63
N GLY A 184 -11.15 -14.06 3.18
CA GLY A 184 -11.17 -13.66 4.58
C GLY A 184 -12.60 -13.62 5.08
N LEU A 185 -12.76 -13.66 6.39
CA LEU A 185 -14.06 -13.47 7.01
C LEU A 185 -14.39 -11.98 7.04
N ALA A 186 -15.58 -11.55 6.64
CA ALA A 186 -15.98 -10.17 6.88
C ALA A 186 -16.25 -9.97 8.39
N PRO A 187 -15.74 -8.89 9.01
CA PRO A 187 -16.12 -8.55 10.38
C PRO A 187 -17.63 -8.20 10.45
N ALA A 188 -18.22 -8.32 11.65
CA ALA A 188 -19.66 -8.09 11.84
C ALA A 188 -20.13 -6.68 11.42
N SER A 189 -19.28 -5.66 11.54
CA SER A 189 -19.62 -4.30 11.09
C SER A 189 -19.65 -4.16 9.56
N GLY A 190 -19.07 -5.11 8.82
CA GLY A 190 -18.93 -5.09 7.36
C GLY A 190 -17.99 -4.01 6.82
N ARG A 191 -17.46 -3.13 7.68
CA ARG A 191 -16.64 -1.97 7.30
C ARG A 191 -15.15 -2.32 7.21
N MET A 192 -14.44 -1.53 6.40
CA MET A 192 -13.03 -1.76 6.13
C MET A 192 -12.14 -1.59 7.36
N GLY A 193 -12.47 -0.67 8.27
CA GLY A 193 -11.70 -0.40 9.47
C GLY A 193 -11.55 -1.64 10.36
N ALA A 194 -12.68 -2.23 10.74
CA ALA A 194 -12.72 -3.47 11.51
C ALA A 194 -11.95 -4.61 10.83
N HIS A 195 -11.97 -4.69 9.49
CA HIS A 195 -11.30 -5.74 8.75
C HIS A 195 -9.77 -5.58 8.81
N VAL A 196 -9.28 -4.38 8.51
CA VAL A 196 -7.85 -4.05 8.56
C VAL A 196 -7.29 -4.24 9.97
N MET A 197 -7.99 -3.76 11.00
CA MET A 197 -7.53 -3.87 12.38
C MET A 197 -7.49 -5.32 12.89
N ARG A 198 -8.44 -6.17 12.46
CA ARG A 198 -8.38 -7.61 12.77
C ARG A 198 -7.12 -8.23 12.18
N ASP A 199 -6.82 -7.94 10.92
CA ASP A 199 -5.73 -8.57 10.19
C ASP A 199 -4.36 -8.09 10.65
N ILE A 200 -4.22 -6.81 11.00
CA ILE A 200 -3.01 -6.29 11.67
C ILE A 200 -2.73 -7.09 12.95
N ARG A 201 -3.71 -7.21 13.86
CA ARG A 201 -3.56 -7.99 15.10
C ARG A 201 -3.16 -9.43 14.82
N ARG A 202 -3.78 -10.04 13.80
CA ARG A 202 -3.50 -11.42 13.42
C ARG A 202 -2.07 -11.58 12.89
N LEU A 203 -1.62 -10.68 12.03
CA LEU A 203 -0.26 -10.69 11.48
C LEU A 203 0.80 -10.51 12.57
N VAL A 204 0.59 -9.58 13.50
CA VAL A 204 1.48 -9.40 14.67
C VAL A 204 1.55 -10.69 15.50
N THR A 205 0.40 -11.30 15.81
CA THR A 205 0.33 -12.55 16.60
C THR A 205 1.02 -13.72 15.89
N LEU A 206 0.96 -13.78 14.56
CA LEU A 206 1.54 -14.87 13.78
C LEU A 206 3.05 -14.73 13.56
N ARG A 207 3.63 -13.54 13.75
CA ARG A 207 5.03 -13.24 13.42
C ARG A 207 6.04 -14.23 14.01
N PRO A 208 6.01 -14.58 15.32
CA PRO A 208 6.99 -15.52 15.88
C PRO A 208 6.93 -16.89 15.19
N ARG A 209 5.71 -17.44 15.03
CA ARG A 209 5.49 -18.72 14.34
C ARG A 209 5.94 -18.70 12.88
N LEU A 210 5.82 -17.56 12.19
CA LEU A 210 6.29 -17.43 10.81
C LEU A 210 7.81 -17.47 10.74
N LEU A 211 8.52 -16.82 11.67
CA LEU A 211 9.99 -16.89 11.72
C LEU A 211 10.47 -18.31 12.05
N ASP A 212 9.80 -19.01 12.95
CA ASP A 212 10.10 -20.42 13.27
C ASP A 212 9.91 -21.34 12.06
N ALA A 213 8.81 -21.14 11.31
CA ALA A 213 8.50 -21.95 10.13
C ALA A 213 9.41 -21.65 8.93
N TYR A 214 9.95 -20.42 8.84
CA TYR A 214 10.78 -19.96 7.74
C TYR A 214 12.10 -19.37 8.26
N PRO A 215 13.02 -20.21 8.77
CA PRO A 215 14.22 -19.78 9.48
C PRO A 215 15.26 -19.05 8.61
N HIS A 216 15.05 -19.00 7.28
CA HIS A 216 15.87 -18.21 6.36
C HIS A 216 15.51 -16.72 6.38
N TYR A 217 14.35 -16.35 6.92
CA TYR A 217 14.01 -14.95 7.18
C TYR A 217 14.51 -14.52 8.54
N ARG A 218 15.13 -13.35 8.58
CA ARG A 218 15.58 -12.72 9.82
C ARG A 218 14.49 -11.82 10.38
N ASP A 219 14.45 -11.69 11.70
CA ASP A 219 13.50 -10.78 12.33
C ASP A 219 13.77 -9.31 11.99
N ASP A 220 15.06 -8.95 11.90
CA ASP A 220 15.57 -7.64 11.45
C ASP A 220 15.77 -7.55 9.92
N GLY A 221 15.12 -8.45 9.17
CA GLY A 221 15.22 -8.49 7.72
C GLY A 221 14.62 -7.27 7.03
N LEU A 222 14.82 -7.18 5.71
CA LEU A 222 14.28 -6.09 4.90
C LEU A 222 12.75 -6.12 4.87
N ALA A 223 12.11 -5.21 5.61
CA ALA A 223 10.65 -5.13 5.74
C ALA A 223 9.99 -4.38 4.56
N LEU A 224 10.62 -3.29 4.10
CA LEU A 224 10.16 -2.45 3.00
C LEU A 224 11.11 -2.66 1.82
N VAL A 225 10.73 -3.54 0.90
CA VAL A 225 11.62 -3.97 -0.20
C VAL A 225 11.98 -2.84 -1.17
N TRP A 226 11.16 -1.78 -1.24
CA TRP A 226 11.42 -0.60 -2.09
C TRP A 226 12.50 0.34 -1.52
N LEU A 227 13.13 0.01 -0.39
CA LEU A 227 14.29 0.75 0.12
C LEU A 227 15.60 0.34 -0.56
N ARG A 228 15.57 -0.65 -1.45
CA ARG A 228 16.75 -1.18 -2.14
C ARG A 228 16.51 -1.21 -3.66
N PRO A 229 17.54 -0.92 -4.48
CA PRO A 229 17.51 -1.19 -5.92
C PRO A 229 17.28 -2.67 -6.23
#